data_AF-A0A7V7E8R5-F1
#
_entry.id   AF-A0A7V7E8R5-F1
#
_cell.length_a   1.000
_cell.length_b   1.000
_cell.length_c   1.000
_cell.angle_alpha   90.00
_cell.angle_beta   90.00
_cell.angle_gamma   90.00
#
_symmetry.space_group_name_H-M   'P 1'
#
loop_
_entity.id
_entity.type
_entity.pdbx_description
1 polymer ?
#
loop_
_entity_poly.entity_id
_entity_poly.type
_entity_poly.pdbx_seq_one_letter_code
_entity_poly.pdbx_strand_id
1 'polypeptide(L)'
;MSNAHYQKVMNATASQRQLEAQALLRMALLMSDALAANNNEDLNTAVILNSRLWLFFYSQIESKQVTLPPDLESNIIRLVAYVVKVSPRAFGADPDTVNSLISINRNIAAGLSENPEVADIPPAPAQTSFEISA
;
A
#
# COMPACT_ATOMS: atom_id res chain seq x y z
N MET A 1 -31.80 -0.63 8.41
CA MET A 1 -30.94 -1.25 7.38
C MET A 1 -29.48 -0.87 7.68
N SER A 2 -28.67 -1.66 8.41
CA SER A 2 -27.33 -1.11 8.78
C SER A 2 -26.12 -2.03 9.05
N ASN A 3 -26.19 -3.36 9.17
CA ASN A 3 -24.96 -4.16 9.37
C ASN A 3 -24.33 -4.72 8.07
N ALA A 4 -25.16 -5.16 7.12
CA ALA A 4 -24.66 -5.83 5.91
C ALA A 4 -23.93 -4.90 4.91
N HIS A 5 -24.34 -3.62 4.82
CA HIS A 5 -23.67 -2.65 3.93
C HIS A 5 -22.31 -2.21 4.51
N TYR A 6 -22.24 -2.00 5.83
CA TYR A 6 -21.01 -1.65 6.52
C TYR A 6 -19.95 -2.76 6.42
N GLN A 7 -20.34 -4.00 6.70
CA GLN A 7 -19.46 -5.18 6.53
C GLN A 7 -18.97 -5.34 5.09
N LYS A 8 -19.82 -5.07 4.08
CA LYS A 8 -19.43 -5.15 2.67
C LYS A 8 -18.38 -4.10 2.29
N VAL A 9 -18.52 -2.86 2.77
CA VAL A 9 -17.54 -1.77 2.51
C VAL A 9 -16.23 -2.02 3.25
N MET A 10 -16.28 -2.53 4.49
CA MET A 10 -15.07 -2.93 5.24
C MET A 10 -14.33 -4.09 4.58
N ASN A 11 -15.05 -5.11 4.12
CA ASN A 11 -14.42 -6.25 3.43
C ASN A 11 -13.81 -5.82 2.09
N ALA A 12 -14.46 -4.93 1.36
CA ALA A 12 -13.93 -4.39 0.10
C ALA A 12 -12.63 -3.61 0.30
N THR A 13 -12.57 -2.74 1.32
CA THR A 13 -11.35 -1.97 1.64
C THR A 13 -10.23 -2.84 2.18
N ALA A 14 -10.52 -3.84 3.02
CA ALA A 14 -9.54 -4.83 3.46
C ALA A 14 -8.97 -5.61 2.26
N SER A 15 -9.82 -6.03 1.32
CA SER A 15 -9.38 -6.75 0.11
C SER A 15 -8.50 -5.87 -0.80
N GLN A 16 -8.79 -4.57 -0.90
CA GLN A 16 -8.00 -3.64 -1.68
C GLN A 16 -6.59 -3.46 -1.10
N ARG A 17 -6.47 -3.25 0.21
CA ARG A 17 -5.16 -3.13 0.88
C ARG A 17 -4.31 -4.39 0.72
N GLN A 18 -4.94 -5.56 0.81
CA GLN A 18 -4.27 -6.84 0.58
C GLN A 18 -3.75 -6.98 -0.85
N LEU A 19 -4.50 -6.50 -1.85
CA LEU A 19 -4.05 -6.51 -3.25
C LEU A 19 -2.87 -5.56 -3.47
N GLU A 20 -2.91 -4.36 -2.88
CA GLU A 20 -1.84 -3.37 -2.97
C GLU A 20 -0.55 -3.88 -2.30
N ALA A 21 -0.66 -4.50 -1.12
CA ALA A 21 0.46 -5.13 -0.43
C ALA A 21 1.09 -6.25 -1.28
N GLN A 22 0.26 -7.12 -1.88
CA GLN A 22 0.74 -8.19 -2.76
C GLN A 22 1.45 -7.64 -4.01
N ALA A 23 0.92 -6.59 -4.62
CA ALA A 23 1.55 -5.96 -5.78
C ALA A 23 2.95 -5.40 -5.45
N LEU A 24 3.07 -4.71 -4.31
CA LEU A 24 4.36 -4.20 -3.80
C LEU A 24 5.36 -5.33 -3.52
N LEU A 25 4.93 -6.39 -2.84
CA LEU A 25 5.77 -7.57 -2.58
C LEU A 25 6.21 -8.25 -3.88
N ARG A 26 5.33 -8.31 -4.88
CA ARG A 26 5.67 -8.87 -6.19
C ARG A 26 6.77 -8.07 -6.88
N MET A 27 6.70 -6.73 -6.85
CA MET A 27 7.75 -5.88 -7.42
C MET A 27 9.07 -6.04 -6.66
N ALA A 28 9.02 -6.11 -5.33
CA ALA A 28 10.20 -6.36 -4.50
C ALA A 28 10.88 -7.70 -4.83
N LEU A 29 10.08 -8.76 -5.02
CA LEU A 29 10.57 -10.08 -5.41
C LEU A 29 11.23 -10.06 -6.79
N LEU A 30 10.57 -9.48 -7.80
CA LEU A 30 11.12 -9.40 -9.16
C LEU A 30 12.48 -8.65 -9.20
N MET A 31 12.60 -7.54 -8.49
CA MET A 31 13.87 -6.81 -8.39
C MET A 31 14.94 -7.62 -7.65
N SER A 32 14.57 -8.29 -6.56
CA SER A 32 15.49 -9.14 -5.78
C SER A 32 16.02 -10.32 -6.59
N ASP A 33 15.14 -11.01 -7.32
CA ASP A 33 15.49 -12.18 -8.14
C ASP A 33 16.38 -11.77 -9.31
N ALA A 34 16.04 -10.69 -10.02
CA ALA A 34 16.83 -10.19 -11.13
C ALA A 34 18.23 -9.71 -10.69
N LEU A 35 18.32 -9.03 -9.54
CA LEU A 35 19.59 -8.61 -8.96
C LEU A 35 20.45 -9.81 -8.57
N ALA A 36 19.87 -10.82 -7.91
CA ALA A 36 20.58 -12.04 -7.53
C ALA A 36 21.07 -12.85 -8.74
N ALA A 37 20.30 -12.84 -9.84
CA ALA A 37 20.66 -13.49 -11.10
C ALA A 37 21.66 -12.68 -11.94
N ASN A 38 22.02 -11.45 -11.55
CA ASN A 38 22.75 -10.47 -12.38
C ASN A 38 22.09 -10.26 -13.76
N ASN A 39 20.75 -10.36 -13.84
CA ASN A 39 20.00 -10.14 -15.07
C ASN A 39 19.55 -8.69 -15.17
N ASN A 40 20.34 -7.86 -15.86
CA ASN A 40 20.06 -6.43 -16.02
C ASN A 40 18.79 -6.15 -16.82
N GLU A 41 18.41 -6.99 -17.77
CA GLU A 41 17.20 -6.80 -18.58
C GLU A 41 15.94 -6.99 -17.72
N ASP A 42 15.90 -8.07 -16.95
CA ASP A 42 14.81 -8.35 -16.00
C ASP A 42 14.76 -7.29 -14.91
N LEU A 43 15.93 -6.84 -14.41
CA LEU A 43 16.01 -5.82 -13.38
C LEU A 43 15.44 -4.49 -13.89
N ASN A 44 15.81 -4.07 -15.09
CA ASN A 44 15.28 -2.85 -15.72
C ASN A 44 13.76 -2.94 -15.88
N THR A 45 13.27 -4.09 -16.34
CA THR A 45 11.84 -4.35 -16.48
C THR A 45 11.13 -4.27 -15.12
N ALA A 46 11.68 -4.90 -14.08
CA ALA A 46 11.11 -4.88 -12.74
C ALA A 46 11.07 -3.46 -12.14
N VAL A 47 12.12 -2.66 -12.34
CA VAL A 47 12.18 -1.25 -11.90
C VAL A 47 11.15 -0.38 -12.63
N ILE A 48 10.96 -0.59 -13.93
CA ILE A 48 9.93 0.12 -14.71
C ILE A 48 8.53 -0.22 -14.19
N LEU A 49 8.25 -1.51 -13.99
CA LEU A 49 6.97 -1.96 -13.45
C LEU A 49 6.71 -1.41 -12.04
N ASN A 50 7.73 -1.41 -11.19
CA ASN A 50 7.67 -0.80 -9.87
C ASN A 50 7.29 0.69 -9.94
N SER A 51 7.96 1.45 -10.81
CA SER A 51 7.68 2.89 -10.98
C SER A 51 6.26 3.15 -11.46
N ARG A 52 5.75 2.30 -12.38
CA ARG A 52 4.36 2.38 -12.87
C ARG A 52 3.35 2.08 -11.77
N LEU A 53 3.62 1.10 -10.90
CA LEU A 53 2.77 0.81 -9.75
C LEU A 53 2.66 2.01 -8.80
N TRP A 54 3.77 2.67 -8.50
CA TRP A 54 3.78 3.87 -7.66
C TRP A 54 3.04 5.05 -8.30
N LEU A 55 3.18 5.26 -9.62
CA LEU A 55 2.39 6.26 -10.35
C LEU A 55 0.89 5.92 -10.37
N PHE A 56 0.53 4.64 -10.42
CA PHE A 56 -0.86 4.23 -10.30
C PHE A 56 -1.43 4.61 -8.92
N PHE A 57 -0.72 4.33 -7.82
CA PHE A 57 -1.14 4.77 -6.48
C PHE A 57 -1.32 6.29 -6.40
N TYR A 58 -0.40 7.05 -6.98
CA TYR A 58 -0.53 8.51 -7.07
C TYR A 58 -1.81 8.94 -7.81
N SER A 59 -2.12 8.31 -8.94
CA SER A 59 -3.34 8.63 -9.71
C SER A 59 -4.64 8.36 -8.93
N GLN A 60 -4.65 7.35 -8.06
CA GLN A 60 -5.80 7.06 -7.18
C GLN A 60 -5.97 8.13 -6.08
N ILE A 61 -4.87 8.67 -5.57
CA ILE A 61 -4.87 9.81 -4.63
C ILE A 61 -5.35 11.08 -5.34
N GLU A 62 -4.77 11.42 -6.49
CA GLU A 62 -5.08 12.64 -7.24
C GLU A 62 -6.53 12.68 -7.73
N SER A 63 -7.07 11.54 -8.18
CA SER A 63 -8.47 11.42 -8.59
C SER A 63 -9.47 11.46 -7.43
N LYS A 64 -9.01 11.63 -6.18
CA LYS A 64 -9.82 11.61 -4.96
C LYS A 64 -10.66 10.34 -4.80
N GLN A 65 -10.24 9.25 -5.44
CA GLN A 65 -10.87 7.93 -5.27
C GLN A 65 -10.53 7.33 -3.89
N VAL A 66 -9.50 7.85 -3.23
CA VAL A 66 -9.09 7.50 -1.87
C VAL A 66 -9.07 8.76 -1.03
N THR A 67 -9.64 8.70 0.19
CA THR A 67 -9.51 9.77 1.19
C THR A 67 -8.49 9.34 2.22
N LEU A 68 -7.34 10.00 2.24
CA LEU A 68 -6.27 9.77 3.22
C LEU A 68 -6.20 10.95 4.20
N PRO A 69 -5.74 10.73 5.45
CA PRO A 69 -5.32 11.82 6.31
C PRO A 69 -4.23 12.66 5.61
N PRO A 70 -4.23 14.00 5.74
CA PRO A 70 -3.30 14.88 4.99
C PRO A 70 -1.82 14.52 5.15
N ASP A 71 -1.40 14.13 6.35
CA ASP A 71 -0.01 13.74 6.62
C ASP A 71 0.36 12.43 5.92
N LEU A 72 -0.56 11.47 5.90
CA LEU A 72 -0.35 10.20 5.21
C LEU A 72 -0.29 10.40 3.69
N GLU A 73 -1.18 11.23 3.14
CA GLU A 73 -1.16 11.62 1.73
C GLU A 73 0.18 12.26 1.35
N SER A 74 0.66 13.24 2.12
CA SER A 74 1.95 13.89 1.89
C SER A 74 3.11 12.89 1.92
N ASN A 75 3.10 11.95 2.87
CA ASN A 75 4.12 10.92 2.98
C ASN A 75 4.14 9.99 1.75
N ILE A 76 2.97 9.55 1.27
CA ILE A 76 2.89 8.71 0.06
C ILE A 76 3.35 9.49 -1.18
N ILE A 77 2.96 10.76 -1.33
CA ILE A 77 3.41 11.59 -2.46
C ILE A 77 4.94 11.75 -2.47
N ARG A 78 5.56 11.92 -1.29
CA ARG A 78 7.02 11.98 -1.16
C ARG A 78 7.68 10.66 -1.59
N LEU A 79 7.09 9.52 -1.24
CA LEU A 79 7.58 8.21 -1.66
C LEU A 79 7.43 8.01 -3.17
N VAL A 80 6.30 8.38 -3.77
CA VAL A 80 6.11 8.37 -5.23
C VAL A 80 7.22 9.17 -5.91
N ALA A 81 7.44 10.41 -5.46
CA ALA A 81 8.46 11.29 -6.01
C ALA A 81 9.87 10.69 -5.87
N TYR A 82 10.18 10.08 -4.72
CA TYR A 82 11.44 9.39 -4.51
C TYR A 82 11.61 8.22 -5.49
N VAL A 83 10.65 7.30 -5.55
CA VAL A 83 10.71 6.10 -6.41
C VAL A 83 10.93 6.51 -7.86
N VAL A 84 10.10 7.41 -8.40
CA VAL A 84 10.21 7.87 -9.79
C VAL A 84 11.57 8.53 -10.06
N LYS A 85 12.07 9.33 -9.12
CA LYS A 85 13.37 10.01 -9.25
C LYS A 85 14.55 9.05 -9.29
N VAL A 86 14.54 7.99 -8.46
CA VAL A 86 15.71 7.09 -8.35
C VAL A 86 15.65 5.91 -9.32
N SER A 87 14.48 5.52 -9.83
CA SER A 87 14.33 4.39 -10.75
C SER A 87 15.27 4.41 -11.97
N PRO A 88 15.51 5.55 -12.67
CA PRO A 88 16.47 5.56 -13.78
C PRO A 88 17.91 5.20 -13.37
N ARG A 89 18.30 5.47 -12.12
CA ARG A 89 19.63 5.12 -11.59
C ARG A 89 19.78 3.61 -11.37
N ALA A 90 18.68 2.92 -11.08
CA ALA A 90 18.67 1.47 -10.91
C ALA A 90 18.95 0.72 -12.22
N PHE A 91 18.84 1.36 -13.39
CA PHE A 91 19.14 0.71 -14.68
C PHE A 91 20.62 0.35 -14.87
N GLY A 92 21.51 0.98 -14.13
CA GLY A 92 22.92 0.58 -14.05
C GLY A 92 23.17 -0.56 -13.05
N ALA A 93 22.11 -1.22 -12.56
CA ALA A 93 22.17 -2.18 -11.46
C ALA A 93 22.84 -1.63 -10.19
N ASP A 94 22.67 -0.33 -9.90
CA ASP A 94 23.12 0.30 -8.66
C ASP A 94 22.49 -0.41 -7.45
N PRO A 95 23.24 -1.28 -6.73
CA PRO A 95 22.65 -2.17 -5.74
C PRO A 95 22.00 -1.40 -4.59
N ASP A 96 22.56 -0.25 -4.22
CA ASP A 96 22.03 0.57 -3.14
C ASP A 96 20.66 1.16 -3.51
N THR A 97 20.53 1.65 -4.75
CA THR A 97 19.24 2.14 -5.25
C THR A 97 18.20 1.02 -5.34
N VAL A 98 18.59 -0.14 -5.89
CA VAL A 98 17.68 -1.29 -6.01
C VAL A 98 17.23 -1.80 -4.63
N ASN A 99 18.16 -1.93 -3.68
CA ASN A 99 17.88 -2.36 -2.32
C ASN A 99 16.97 -1.36 -1.58
N SER A 100 17.13 -0.06 -1.82
CA SER A 100 16.23 0.96 -1.28
C SER A 100 14.79 0.77 -1.80
N LEU A 101 14.62 0.58 -3.12
CA LEU A 101 13.30 0.33 -3.73
C LEU A 101 12.64 -0.95 -3.18
N ILE A 102 13.41 -2.03 -3.06
CA ILE A 102 12.95 -3.30 -2.46
C ILE A 102 12.48 -3.08 -1.01
N SER A 103 13.27 -2.36 -0.22
CA SER A 103 13.00 -2.11 1.20
C SER A 103 11.73 -1.27 1.37
N ILE A 104 11.57 -0.21 0.58
CA ILE A 104 10.35 0.61 0.57
C ILE A 104 9.12 -0.26 0.29
N ASN A 105 9.16 -1.08 -0.76
CA ASN A 105 8.02 -1.93 -1.11
C ASN A 105 7.66 -2.92 0.01
N ARG A 106 8.65 -3.56 0.63
CA ARG A 106 8.43 -4.50 1.74
C ARG A 106 7.83 -3.80 2.96
N ASN A 107 8.36 -2.64 3.34
CA ASN A 107 7.89 -1.90 4.51
C ASN A 107 6.44 -1.40 4.33
N ILE A 108 6.12 -0.85 3.16
CA ILE A 108 4.76 -0.38 2.87
C ILE A 108 3.79 -1.56 2.79
N ALA A 109 4.18 -2.67 2.16
CA ALA A 109 3.34 -3.87 2.13
C ALA A 109 3.08 -4.45 3.53
N ALA A 110 4.08 -4.43 4.42
CA ALA A 110 3.91 -4.85 5.80
C ALA A 110 2.89 -3.96 6.52
N GLY A 111 3.02 -2.63 6.44
CA GLY A 111 2.05 -1.71 7.04
C GLY A 111 0.64 -1.85 6.46
N LEU A 112 0.50 -2.11 5.16
CA LEU A 112 -0.81 -2.37 4.53
C LEU A 112 -1.44 -3.71 4.96
N SER A 113 -0.62 -4.67 5.40
CA SER A 113 -1.07 -5.99 5.87
C SER A 113 -1.47 -5.97 7.35
N GLU A 114 -1.06 -4.96 8.10
CA GLU A 114 -1.52 -4.75 9.48
C GLU A 114 -2.99 -4.30 9.47
N ASN A 115 -3.85 -5.00 10.22
CA ASN A 115 -5.28 -4.66 10.31
C ASN A 115 -5.47 -3.51 11.31
N PRO A 116 -5.97 -2.32 10.91
CA PRO A 116 -6.19 -1.20 11.84
C PRO A 116 -7.40 -1.39 12.78
N GLU A 117 -8.05 -2.56 12.78
CA GLU A 117 -9.29 -2.82 13.52
C GLU A 117 -9.19 -2.70 15.05
N VAL A 118 -7.98 -2.60 15.62
CA VAL A 118 -7.81 -2.54 17.09
C VAL A 118 -7.72 -1.11 17.65
N ALA A 119 -7.53 -0.07 16.81
CA ALA A 119 -7.13 1.23 17.33
C ALA A 119 -8.27 2.20 17.72
N ASP A 120 -9.52 2.03 17.24
CA ASP A 120 -10.51 3.12 17.35
C ASP A 120 -11.99 2.67 17.44
N ILE A 121 -12.27 1.53 18.09
CA ILE A 121 -13.65 1.20 18.49
C ILE A 121 -13.87 1.77 19.89
N PRO A 122 -14.55 2.94 20.06
CA PRO A 122 -15.03 3.33 21.39
C PRO A 122 -15.95 2.22 21.93
N PRO A 123 -15.89 1.91 23.24
CA PRO A 123 -16.71 0.86 23.83
C PRO A 123 -18.17 1.12 23.45
N ALA A 124 -18.82 0.13 22.83
CA ALA A 124 -20.20 0.24 22.40
C ALA A 124 -21.04 0.81 23.56
N PRO A 125 -21.86 1.85 23.33
CA PRO A 125 -22.68 2.41 24.40
C PRO A 125 -23.54 1.29 24.97
N ALA A 126 -23.40 1.05 26.27
CA ALA A 126 -24.17 0.07 26.99
C ALA A 126 -25.64 0.27 26.63
N GLN A 127 -26.25 -0.75 26.01
CA GLN A 127 -27.66 -0.74 25.71
C GLN A 127 -28.40 -0.70 27.05
N THR A 128 -28.78 0.49 27.50
CA THR A 128 -29.68 0.66 28.63
C THR A 128 -31.01 0.05 28.23
N SER A 129 -31.26 -1.13 28.78
CA SER A 129 -32.53 -1.83 28.75
C SER A 129 -33.64 -0.86 29.16
N PHE A 130 -34.46 -0.43 28.20
CA PHE A 130 -35.73 0.19 28.52
C PHE A 130 -36.69 -0.96 28.89
N GLU A 131 -36.81 -1.23 30.19
CA GLU A 131 -37.93 -1.99 30.71
C GLU A 131 -39.21 -1.17 30.52
N ILE A 132 -40.06 -1.64 29.61
CA ILE A 132 -41.45 -1.22 29.53
C ILE A 132 -42.21 -2.07 30.55
N SER A 133 -42.92 -1.46 31.49
CA SER A 133 -44.02 -2.13 32.17
C SER A 133 -45.22 -1.20 32.31
N ALA A 134 -46.35 -1.84 32.07
CA ALA A 134 -47.73 -1.38 31.94
C ALA A 134 -48.30 -0.62 33.15
#